data_AF-A0A1B9KYC6-F1
#
_entry.id   AF-A0A1B9KYC6-F1
#
_cell.length_a   1.000
_cell.length_b   1.000
_cell.length_c   1.000
_cell.angle_alpha   90.00
_cell.angle_beta   90.00
_cell.angle_gamma   90.00
#
_symmetry.space_group_name_H-M   'P 1'
#
loop_
_entity.id
_entity.type
_entity.pdbx_description
1 polymer ?
#
loop_
_entity_poly.entity_id
_entity_poly.type
_entity_poly.pdbx_seq_one_letter_code
_entity_poly.pdbx_strand_id
1 'polypeptide(L)'
;MSYRLLCSSLLIFGFSTYALATETNNTIESQFKAALLCKVDPIDGRDAKVVKQLSEQNITVKNLEEDGLINLEYHFAKPLEIMNTTVSQIKYQGDSGSYFYAIAKGDIDTFAKSMAATPIPADLKEEMSWGDIGQYYQYTAPVTEENPFPSIILIGRDKNVKSDEFYFGCEEFDG
;
A
#
# COMPACT_ATOMS: atom_id res chain seq x y z
N MET A 1 -12.51 -73.41 -13.39
CA MET A 1 -13.10 -72.12 -12.99
C MET A 1 -12.17 -71.05 -13.54
N SER A 2 -12.45 -70.44 -14.69
CA SER A 2 -13.48 -69.43 -14.98
C SER A 2 -12.84 -68.04 -15.02
N TYR A 3 -12.80 -67.48 -16.25
CA TYR A 3 -12.88 -66.04 -16.59
C TYR A 3 -11.69 -65.14 -16.18
N ARG A 4 -11.31 -64.07 -16.89
CA ARG A 4 -11.49 -63.51 -18.25
C ARG A 4 -10.79 -62.13 -18.17
N LEU A 5 -10.22 -61.64 -19.28
CA LEU A 5 -10.16 -60.21 -19.67
C LEU A 5 -9.30 -59.28 -18.75
N LEU A 6 -8.72 -58.15 -19.15
CA LEU A 6 -8.75 -57.30 -20.35
C LEU A 6 -7.55 -56.34 -20.25
N CYS A 7 -7.13 -55.86 -21.42
CA CYS A 7 -6.48 -54.57 -21.66
C CYS A 7 -6.76 -53.49 -20.60
N SER A 8 -5.78 -52.60 -20.37
CA SER A 8 -5.87 -51.22 -20.88
C SER A 8 -4.62 -50.42 -20.49
N SER A 9 -3.93 -49.91 -21.52
CA SER A 9 -3.21 -48.64 -21.43
C SER A 9 -4.15 -47.57 -20.88
N LEU A 10 -3.69 -46.63 -20.04
CA LEU A 10 -4.02 -45.22 -20.21
C LEU A 10 -3.24 -44.31 -19.25
N LEU A 11 -2.51 -43.39 -19.89
CA LEU A 11 -2.39 -41.96 -19.60
C LEU A 11 -1.97 -41.53 -18.19
N ILE A 12 -0.70 -41.12 -18.14
CA ILE A 12 -0.15 -40.14 -17.21
C ILE A 12 -0.99 -38.88 -17.33
N PHE A 13 -1.86 -38.62 -16.35
CA PHE A 13 -2.40 -37.28 -16.16
C PHE A 13 -1.35 -36.46 -15.41
N GLY A 14 -0.55 -35.73 -16.19
CA GLY A 14 0.14 -34.56 -15.71
C GLY A 14 -0.91 -33.53 -15.31
N PHE A 15 -1.13 -33.35 -14.01
CA PHE A 15 -1.78 -32.14 -13.52
C PHE A 15 -0.75 -31.02 -13.61
N SER A 16 -0.59 -30.47 -14.82
CA SER A 16 -0.17 -29.09 -14.96
C SER A 16 -1.30 -28.25 -14.38
N THR A 17 -1.22 -27.97 -13.09
CA THR A 17 -1.96 -26.90 -12.46
C THR A 17 -1.43 -25.62 -13.08
N TYR A 18 -1.93 -25.28 -14.26
CA TYR A 18 -1.91 -23.90 -14.73
C TYR A 18 -2.78 -23.16 -13.73
N ALA A 19 -2.12 -22.61 -12.70
CA ALA A 19 -2.67 -21.48 -12.00
C ALA A 19 -2.91 -20.43 -13.09
N LEU A 20 -4.17 -20.30 -13.49
CA LEU A 20 -4.67 -19.12 -14.15
C LEU A 20 -4.33 -17.98 -13.20
N ALA A 21 -3.19 -17.33 -13.44
CA ALA A 21 -2.97 -15.99 -12.98
C ALA A 21 -4.13 -15.18 -13.57
N THR A 22 -5.14 -14.95 -12.75
CA THR A 22 -6.11 -13.89 -13.02
C THR A 22 -5.27 -12.63 -13.14
N GLU A 23 -5.01 -12.19 -14.38
CA GLU A 23 -4.68 -10.80 -14.67
C GLU A 23 -5.88 -9.98 -14.21
N THR A 24 -5.94 -9.68 -12.91
CA THR A 24 -6.66 -8.52 -12.43
C THR A 24 -6.09 -7.37 -13.24
N ASN A 25 -6.90 -6.77 -14.11
CA ASN A 25 -6.64 -5.46 -14.69
C ASN A 25 -6.43 -4.48 -13.52
N ASN A 26 -5.22 -4.45 -12.96
CA ASN A 26 -4.85 -3.62 -11.85
C ASN A 26 -4.72 -2.21 -12.41
N THR A 27 -5.83 -1.48 -12.38
CA THR A 27 -5.85 -0.05 -12.68
C THR A 27 -4.81 0.67 -11.82
N ILE A 28 -4.24 1.78 -12.31
CA ILE A 28 -3.27 2.57 -11.54
C ILE A 28 -3.85 2.99 -10.18
N GLU A 29 -5.17 3.26 -10.13
CA GLU A 29 -5.90 3.54 -8.90
C GLU A 29 -5.82 2.38 -7.91
N SER A 30 -6.04 1.14 -8.37
CA SER A 30 -5.89 -0.06 -7.53
C SER A 30 -4.48 -0.21 -7.01
N GLN A 31 -3.46 0.14 -7.80
CA GLN A 31 -2.06 0.08 -7.39
C GLN A 31 -1.74 1.11 -6.31
N PHE A 32 -2.18 2.36 -6.46
CA PHE A 32 -2.04 3.38 -5.39
C PHE A 32 -2.70 2.93 -4.09
N LYS A 33 -3.92 2.40 -4.16
CA LYS A 33 -4.64 1.89 -2.98
C LYS A 33 -3.91 0.71 -2.35
N ALA A 34 -3.34 -0.18 -3.14
CA ALA A 34 -2.58 -1.31 -2.62
C ALA A 34 -1.27 -0.87 -1.98
N ALA A 35 -0.54 0.08 -2.58
CA ALA A 35 0.72 0.60 -2.07
C ALA A 35 0.54 1.39 -0.75
N LEU A 36 -0.52 2.21 -0.64
CA LEU A 36 -0.88 2.87 0.63
C LEU A 36 -1.16 1.90 1.79
N LEU A 37 -1.44 0.63 1.46
CA LEU A 37 -1.74 -0.44 2.41
C LEU A 37 -0.61 -1.48 2.50
N CYS A 38 0.60 -1.16 2.02
CA CYS A 38 1.77 -2.04 1.98
C CYS A 38 1.53 -3.40 1.30
N LYS A 39 0.66 -3.45 0.28
CA LYS A 39 0.34 -4.71 -0.43
C LYS A 39 1.16 -4.91 -1.69
N VAL A 40 1.72 -3.82 -2.21
CA VAL A 40 2.58 -3.77 -3.40
C VAL A 40 3.54 -2.59 -3.22
N ASP A 41 4.65 -2.63 -3.95
CA ASP A 41 5.63 -1.55 -3.94
C ASP A 41 5.01 -0.21 -4.39
N PRO A 42 5.47 0.91 -3.83
CA PRO A 42 5.12 2.24 -4.31
C PRO A 42 5.40 2.43 -5.80
N ILE A 43 4.52 3.20 -6.46
CA ILE A 43 4.74 3.60 -7.84
C ILE A 43 5.88 4.65 -7.84
N ASP A 44 6.94 4.44 -8.62
CA ASP A 44 8.00 5.43 -8.84
C ASP A 44 7.70 6.27 -10.08
N GLY A 45 7.21 7.48 -9.83
CA GLY A 45 6.87 8.48 -10.85
C GLY A 45 8.06 9.18 -11.49
N ARG A 46 9.30 8.73 -11.28
CA ARG A 46 10.49 9.17 -12.04
C ARG A 46 10.67 8.36 -13.34
N ASP A 47 10.06 7.18 -13.45
CA ASP A 47 10.06 6.40 -14.68
C ASP A 47 9.15 7.05 -15.74
N ALA A 48 9.72 7.39 -16.89
CA ALA A 48 9.01 8.02 -18.01
C ALA A 48 7.80 7.20 -18.52
N LYS A 49 7.85 5.87 -18.45
CA LYS A 49 6.72 5.00 -18.82
C LYS A 49 5.57 5.12 -17.83
N VAL A 50 5.90 5.17 -16.54
CA VAL A 50 4.94 5.32 -15.44
C VAL A 50 4.30 6.71 -15.50
N VAL A 51 5.09 7.77 -15.69
CA VAL A 51 4.58 9.15 -15.84
C VAL A 51 3.53 9.25 -16.95
N LYS A 52 3.76 8.59 -18.09
CA LYS A 52 2.80 8.57 -19.18
C LYS A 52 1.47 7.93 -18.76
N GLN A 53 1.52 6.76 -18.13
CA GLN A 53 0.32 6.06 -17.63
C GLN A 53 -0.44 6.89 -16.59
N LEU A 54 0.27 7.59 -15.71
CA LEU A 54 -0.31 8.48 -14.71
C LEU A 54 -1.02 9.68 -15.37
N SER A 55 -0.38 10.28 -16.39
CA SER A 55 -0.96 11.42 -17.12
C SER A 55 -2.25 11.05 -17.86
N GLU A 56 -2.34 9.84 -18.42
CA GLU A 56 -3.54 9.33 -19.09
C GLU A 56 -4.74 9.21 -18.13
N GLN A 57 -4.48 9.14 -16.83
CA GLN A 57 -5.50 9.11 -15.77
C GLN A 57 -5.65 10.46 -15.04
N ASN A 58 -5.08 11.53 -15.58
CA ASN A 58 -5.07 12.87 -14.98
C ASN A 58 -4.44 12.91 -13.58
N ILE A 59 -3.40 12.11 -13.37
CA ILE A 59 -2.56 12.13 -12.17
C ILE A 59 -1.29 12.89 -12.52
N THR A 60 -1.06 14.02 -11.84
CA THR A 60 0.15 14.82 -12.01
C THR A 60 1.20 14.37 -11.01
N VAL A 61 2.42 14.14 -11.48
CA VAL A 61 3.58 13.83 -10.64
C VAL A 61 4.46 15.07 -10.52
N LYS A 62 4.88 15.40 -9.31
CA LYS A 62 5.97 16.36 -9.06
C LYS A 62 7.13 15.61 -8.43
N ASN A 63 8.29 15.69 -9.05
CA ASN A 63 9.53 15.32 -8.41
C ASN A 63 10.10 16.54 -7.69
N LEU A 64 10.22 16.46 -6.36
CA LEU A 64 10.76 17.54 -5.53
C LEU A 64 12.29 17.43 -5.37
N GLU A 65 12.89 16.34 -5.83
CA GLU A 65 14.33 16.09 -5.77
C GLU A 65 14.80 15.30 -7.01
N GLU A 66 15.31 16.02 -8.02
CA GLU A 66 15.62 15.43 -9.33
C GLU A 66 16.80 14.45 -9.31
N ASP A 67 17.88 14.78 -8.59
CA ASP A 67 19.16 14.05 -8.60
C ASP A 67 19.46 13.33 -7.27
N GLY A 68 18.44 13.09 -6.45
CA GLY A 68 18.64 12.61 -5.09
C GLY A 68 17.66 11.53 -4.67
N LEU A 69 17.28 11.60 -3.40
CA LEU A 69 16.38 10.65 -2.77
C LEU A 69 14.98 10.71 -3.39
N ILE A 70 14.21 9.65 -3.20
CA ILE A 70 12.83 9.65 -3.69
C ILE A 70 12.07 10.71 -2.92
N ASN A 71 11.50 11.69 -3.63
CA ASN A 71 10.63 12.70 -3.06
C ASN A 71 9.59 13.15 -4.08
N LEU A 72 8.50 12.39 -4.16
CA LEU A 72 7.46 12.56 -5.17
C LEU A 72 6.13 12.98 -4.55
N GLU A 73 5.40 13.84 -5.25
CA GLU A 73 3.99 14.10 -4.97
C GLU A 73 3.11 13.70 -6.15
N TYR A 74 2.06 12.94 -5.86
CA TYR A 74 1.01 12.56 -6.79
C TYR A 74 -0.24 13.37 -6.50
N HIS A 75 -0.75 14.07 -7.52
CA HIS A 75 -1.94 14.91 -7.42
C HIS A 75 -3.03 14.35 -8.33
N PHE A 76 -4.15 13.95 -7.73
CA PHE A 76 -5.26 13.28 -8.42
C PHE A 76 -6.34 14.30 -8.81
N ALA A 77 -6.62 14.43 -10.10
CA ALA A 77 -7.73 15.30 -10.55
C ALA A 77 -9.10 14.79 -10.07
N LYS A 78 -9.28 13.46 -10.06
CA LYS A 78 -10.40 12.78 -9.42
C LYS A 78 -9.88 12.11 -8.13
N PRO A 79 -10.32 12.54 -6.94
CA PRO A 79 -9.88 11.92 -5.68
C PRO A 79 -10.13 10.42 -5.65
N LEU A 80 -9.23 9.69 -4.99
CA LEU A 80 -9.41 8.26 -4.71
C LEU A 80 -10.34 8.09 -3.52
N GLU A 81 -11.30 7.18 -3.64
CA GLU A 81 -12.13 6.74 -2.53
C GLU A 81 -11.50 5.53 -1.85
N ILE A 82 -11.15 5.68 -0.56
CA ILE A 82 -10.53 4.63 0.24
C ILE A 82 -11.29 4.52 1.56
N MET A 83 -12.05 3.43 1.68
CA MET A 83 -12.96 3.20 2.80
C MET A 83 -13.96 4.37 2.95
N ASN A 84 -13.89 5.13 4.04
CA ASN A 84 -14.75 6.28 4.34
C ASN A 84 -14.06 7.63 4.06
N THR A 85 -12.97 7.65 3.30
CA THR A 85 -12.15 8.85 3.10
C THR A 85 -11.84 9.12 1.63
N THR A 86 -11.56 10.38 1.33
CA THR A 86 -11.14 10.82 0.00
C THR A 86 -9.67 11.23 0.01
N VAL A 87 -8.91 10.81 -1.00
CA VAL A 87 -7.48 11.14 -1.15
C VAL A 87 -7.25 11.87 -2.45
N SER A 88 -6.80 13.12 -2.38
CA SER A 88 -6.43 13.93 -3.55
C SER A 88 -4.92 14.03 -3.77
N GLN A 89 -4.13 13.69 -2.75
CA GLN A 89 -2.68 13.77 -2.80
C GLN A 89 -2.03 12.59 -2.10
N ILE A 90 -0.98 12.04 -2.71
CA ILE A 90 -0.10 11.02 -2.14
C ILE A 90 1.34 11.52 -2.24
N LYS A 91 2.18 11.18 -1.26
CA LYS A 91 3.60 11.44 -1.22
C LYS A 91 4.37 10.13 -1.18
N TYR A 92 5.49 10.10 -1.87
CA TYR A 92 6.47 9.02 -1.78
C TYR A 92 7.81 9.62 -1.40
N GLN A 93 8.34 9.21 -0.25
CA GLN A 93 9.65 9.62 0.23
C GLN A 93 10.49 8.37 0.47
N GLY A 94 11.72 8.34 0.00
CA GLY A 94 12.61 7.18 0.18
C GLY A 94 14.02 7.62 0.54
N ASP A 95 14.52 7.12 1.67
CA ASP A 95 15.87 7.31 2.19
C ASP A 95 16.38 5.95 2.75
N SER A 96 16.61 5.84 4.07
CA SER A 96 16.92 4.59 4.78
C SER A 96 15.63 3.87 5.20
N GLY A 97 14.80 3.56 4.23
CA GLY A 97 13.39 3.18 4.36
C GLY A 97 12.51 4.03 3.45
N SER A 98 11.24 3.67 3.33
CA SER A 98 10.33 4.33 2.40
C SER A 98 8.96 4.62 3.01
N TYR A 99 8.45 5.81 2.72
CA TYR A 99 7.18 6.33 3.21
C TYR A 99 6.29 6.64 2.02
N PHE A 100 5.20 5.90 1.89
CA PHE A 100 4.19 6.10 0.86
C PHE A 100 2.84 6.42 1.49
N TYR A 101 2.48 7.70 1.52
CA TYR A 101 1.37 8.17 2.33
C TYR A 101 0.46 9.17 1.64
N ALA A 102 -0.82 9.09 1.97
CA ALA A 102 -1.88 9.97 1.52
C ALA A 102 -2.09 11.14 2.47
N ILE A 103 -2.57 12.25 1.92
CA ILE A 103 -3.29 13.28 2.67
C ILE A 103 -4.78 13.00 2.42
N ALA A 104 -5.44 12.45 3.42
CA ALA A 104 -6.82 11.99 3.36
C ALA A 104 -7.77 12.98 4.02
N LYS A 105 -9.02 13.01 3.54
CA LYS A 105 -10.11 13.75 4.18
C LYS A 105 -11.17 12.82 4.70
N GLY A 106 -11.55 13.01 5.96
CA GLY A 106 -12.60 12.25 6.63
C GLY A 106 -12.39 12.17 8.14
N ASP A 107 -13.12 11.26 8.77
CA ASP A 107 -13.01 10.98 10.20
C ASP A 107 -11.92 9.93 10.46
N ILE A 108 -10.85 10.37 11.14
CA ILE A 108 -9.65 9.55 11.39
C ILE A 108 -9.95 8.31 12.25
N ASP A 109 -10.81 8.44 13.26
CA ASP A 109 -11.11 7.35 14.19
C ASP A 109 -11.95 6.26 13.50
N THR A 110 -12.92 6.67 12.67
CA THR A 110 -13.70 5.77 11.83
C THR A 110 -12.81 5.06 10.81
N PHE A 111 -11.87 5.79 10.18
CA PHE A 111 -10.92 5.21 9.24
C PHE A 111 -10.01 4.18 9.91
N ALA A 112 -9.37 4.55 11.03
CA ALA A 112 -8.52 3.66 11.81
C ALA A 112 -9.26 2.38 12.24
N LYS A 113 -10.53 2.52 12.66
CA LYS A 113 -11.39 1.38 12.98
C LYS A 113 -11.67 0.49 11.76
N SER A 114 -11.92 1.06 10.59
CA SER A 114 -12.11 0.27 9.36
C SER A 114 -10.85 -0.46 8.89
N MET A 115 -9.69 0.06 9.24
CA MET A 115 -8.38 -0.57 9.03
C MET A 115 -8.07 -1.66 10.08
N ALA A 116 -8.82 -1.72 11.17
CA ALA A 116 -8.45 -2.48 12.37
C ALA A 116 -7.08 -2.04 12.95
N ALA A 117 -6.74 -0.76 12.79
CA ALA A 117 -5.56 -0.16 13.37
C ALA A 117 -5.73 0.07 14.88
N THR A 118 -4.64 -0.06 15.63
CA THR A 118 -4.61 0.13 17.08
C THR A 118 -3.96 1.47 17.44
N PRO A 119 -4.38 2.14 18.52
CA PRO A 119 -3.71 3.36 18.98
C PRO A 119 -2.23 3.09 19.28
N ILE A 120 -1.34 4.02 18.92
CA ILE A 120 0.09 3.90 19.23
C ILE A 120 0.30 4.04 20.75
N PRO A 121 0.94 3.05 21.41
CA PRO A 121 1.32 3.13 22.82
C PRO A 121 2.18 4.36 23.12
N ALA A 122 2.02 4.96 24.30
CA ALA A 122 2.67 6.22 24.63
C ALA A 122 4.21 6.17 24.55
N ASP A 123 4.80 5.03 24.89
CA ASP A 123 6.22 4.71 24.83
C ASP A 123 6.76 4.55 23.40
N LEU A 124 5.88 4.28 22.42
CA LEU A 124 6.27 4.11 21.01
C LEU A 124 5.96 5.33 20.14
N LYS A 125 5.36 6.39 20.71
CA LYS A 125 4.97 7.57 19.94
C LYS A 125 6.15 8.34 19.36
N GLU A 126 7.31 8.32 20.02
CA GLU A 126 8.50 9.01 19.50
C GLU A 126 9.04 8.32 18.24
N GLU A 127 8.88 7.00 18.15
CA GLU A 127 9.49 6.17 17.10
C GLU A 127 8.52 5.88 15.94
N MET A 128 7.21 5.75 16.21
CA MET A 128 6.24 5.23 15.25
C MET A 128 5.15 6.23 14.86
N SER A 129 5.15 7.45 15.41
CA SER A 129 4.02 8.35 15.23
C SER A 129 4.14 9.24 14.00
N TRP A 130 3.06 9.29 13.21
CA TRP A 130 2.82 10.40 12.29
C TRP A 130 1.90 11.44 12.93
N GLY A 131 2.39 12.67 13.02
CA GLY A 131 1.68 13.80 13.61
C GLY A 131 1.47 13.70 15.12
N ASP A 132 0.54 14.51 15.63
CA ASP A 132 0.34 14.75 17.07
C ASP A 132 -1.00 14.21 17.61
N ILE A 133 -1.98 13.98 16.74
CA ILE A 133 -3.39 13.73 17.09
C ILE A 133 -3.88 12.46 16.38
N GLY A 134 -4.63 11.62 17.11
CA GLY A 134 -5.28 10.43 16.53
C GLY A 134 -4.27 9.48 15.88
N GLN A 135 -3.27 9.05 16.66
CA GLN A 135 -2.15 8.25 16.17
C GLN A 135 -2.48 6.76 16.28
N TYR A 136 -2.51 6.08 15.14
CA TYR A 136 -2.80 4.65 15.04
C TYR A 136 -1.79 3.95 14.15
N TYR A 137 -1.66 2.64 14.34
CA TYR A 137 -0.80 1.80 13.52
C TYR A 137 -1.40 0.42 13.27
N GLN A 138 -0.88 -0.24 12.24
CA GLN A 138 -1.15 -1.64 11.94
C GLN A 138 0.07 -2.26 11.27
N TYR A 139 0.65 -3.30 11.88
CA TYR A 139 1.66 -4.11 11.19
C TYR A 139 1.02 -4.93 10.07
N THR A 140 1.73 -5.04 8.95
CA THR A 140 1.27 -5.80 7.77
C THR A 140 1.59 -7.28 7.90
N ALA A 141 2.55 -7.62 8.76
CA ALA A 141 2.95 -8.96 9.15
C ALA A 141 3.29 -9.01 10.64
N PRO A 142 3.28 -10.19 11.30
CA PRO A 142 3.72 -10.31 12.68
C PRO A 142 5.20 -9.91 12.85
N VAL A 143 5.52 -9.27 13.98
CA VAL A 143 6.91 -9.03 14.41
C VAL A 143 7.51 -10.35 14.90
N THR A 144 8.61 -10.80 14.31
CA THR A 144 9.34 -12.03 14.71
C THR A 144 10.84 -11.77 14.80
N GLU A 145 11.63 -12.76 15.25
CA GLU A 145 13.10 -12.64 15.24
C GLU A 145 13.65 -12.53 13.81
N GLU A 146 13.03 -13.21 12.84
CA GLU A 146 13.40 -13.16 11.42
C GLU A 146 12.85 -11.92 10.70
N ASN A 147 11.83 -11.27 11.26
CA ASN A 147 11.24 -10.04 10.74
C ASN A 147 10.95 -9.06 11.89
N PRO A 148 12.01 -8.43 12.45
CA PRO A 148 11.85 -7.51 13.58
C PRO A 148 11.20 -6.18 13.17
N PHE A 149 11.23 -5.83 11.88
CA PHE A 149 10.72 -4.56 11.34
C PHE A 149 9.79 -4.80 10.14
N PRO A 150 8.63 -5.45 10.33
CA PRO A 150 7.64 -5.57 9.26
C PRO A 150 7.16 -4.19 8.82
N SER A 151 6.76 -4.07 7.56
CA SER A 151 6.10 -2.86 7.07
C SER A 151 4.89 -2.53 7.94
N ILE A 152 4.64 -1.24 8.08
CA ILE A 152 3.63 -0.72 8.99
C ILE A 152 2.75 0.27 8.26
N ILE A 153 1.46 0.20 8.52
CA ILE A 153 0.52 1.24 8.13
C ILE A 153 0.41 2.20 9.30
N LEU A 154 0.74 3.45 9.07
CA LEU A 154 0.60 4.52 10.06
C LEU A 154 -0.56 5.44 9.69
N ILE A 155 -1.22 5.97 10.72
CA ILE A 155 -2.34 6.89 10.61
C ILE A 155 -2.14 7.97 11.66
N GLY A 156 -2.27 9.23 11.27
CA GLY A 156 -2.18 10.32 12.25
C GLY A 156 -2.36 11.69 11.65
N ARG A 157 -2.50 12.70 12.52
CA ARG A 157 -2.81 14.07 12.14
C ARG A 157 -1.89 15.04 12.85
N ASP A 158 -1.23 15.93 12.10
CA ASP A 158 -0.48 17.04 12.69
C ASP A 158 -1.44 18.02 13.37
N LYS A 159 -1.02 18.65 14.47
CA LYS A 159 -1.82 19.70 15.13
C LYS A 159 -2.10 20.92 14.25
N ASN A 160 -1.31 21.10 13.19
CA ASN A 160 -1.35 22.27 12.30
C ASN A 160 -2.21 22.05 11.03
N VAL A 161 -2.65 20.82 10.74
CA VAL A 161 -3.53 20.55 9.59
C VAL A 161 -5.01 20.69 9.97
N LYS A 162 -5.88 20.75 8.97
CA LYS A 162 -7.33 20.89 9.19
C LYS A 162 -7.88 19.70 9.97
N SER A 163 -8.96 19.90 10.71
CA SER A 163 -9.53 18.87 11.58
C SER A 163 -10.07 17.65 10.82
N ASP A 164 -10.41 17.83 9.56
CA ASP A 164 -10.89 16.80 8.64
C ASP A 164 -9.78 16.20 7.76
N GLU A 165 -8.54 16.67 7.87
CA GLU A 165 -7.39 16.17 7.10
C GLU A 165 -6.47 15.35 8.02
N PHE A 166 -6.02 14.20 7.54
CA PHE A 166 -5.04 13.36 8.25
C PHE A 166 -4.15 12.60 7.25
N TYR A 167 -3.06 12.03 7.74
CA TYR A 167 -2.14 11.21 6.97
C TYR A 167 -2.39 9.75 7.24
N PHE A 168 -2.31 8.93 6.20
CA PHE A 168 -2.13 7.49 6.36
C PHE A 168 -1.32 6.91 5.23
N GLY A 169 -0.62 5.81 5.48
CA GLY A 169 0.23 5.25 4.45
C GLY A 169 1.08 4.10 4.94
N CYS A 170 1.85 3.57 4.00
CA CYS A 170 2.82 2.53 4.25
C CYS A 170 4.17 3.13 4.63
N GLU A 171 4.78 2.57 5.66
CA GLU A 171 6.20 2.73 5.96
C GLU A 171 6.87 1.36 5.87
N GLU A 172 7.97 1.33 5.12
CA GLU A 172 8.84 0.17 4.94
C GLU A 172 10.22 0.50 5.48
N PHE A 173 10.77 -0.39 6.29
CA PHE A 173 12.11 -0.26 6.84
C PHE A 173 13.11 -0.99 5.95
N ASP A 174 14.29 -0.41 5.76
CA ASP A 174 15.41 -1.12 5.16
C ASP A 174 15.84 -2.23 6.13
N GLY A 175 15.79 -3.48 5.67
CA GLY A 175 16.20 -4.67 6.43
C GLY A 175 17.71 -4.86 6.54
#